data_AF-A0A7G8FXV5-F1
#
_entry.id   AF-A0A7G8FXV5-F1
#
_cell.length_a   1.000
_cell.length_b   1.000
_cell.length_c   1.000
_cell.angle_alpha   90.00
_cell.angle_beta   90.00
_cell.angle_gamma   90.00
#
_symmetry.space_group_name_H-M   'P 1'
#
loop_
_entity.id
_entity.type
_entity.pdbx_description
1 polymer ?
#
loop_
_entity_poly.entity_id
_entity_poly.type
_entity_poly.pdbx_seq_one_letter_code
_entity_poly.pdbx_strand_id
1 'polypeptide(L)'
;MLPAALVASTLAPQPLDRLPADLNPLIQALQSKGFSVRIALPPVRGSYGLFQAQSKTLWISPLTIPLGIARQTVLHEAVHAVQSCPSGRLTPLGWSAQLNPVVEREISAILLRSYHHGDRVLEREAFMLQGQRDAVPKLVKAIQQRCS
;
A
#
# COMPACT_ATOMS: atom_id res chain seq x y z
N MET A 1 14.48 28.08 -7.84
CA MET A 1 13.74 27.98 -6.56
C MET A 1 12.27 27.81 -6.90
N LEU A 2 11.66 26.66 -6.59
CA LEU A 2 10.22 26.49 -6.76
C LEU A 2 9.50 27.37 -5.72
N PRO A 3 8.47 28.15 -6.09
CA PRO A 3 7.74 28.99 -5.13
C PRO A 3 7.18 28.16 -3.98
N ALA A 4 7.23 28.68 -2.75
CA ALA A 4 6.66 28.01 -1.57
C ALA A 4 5.17 27.63 -1.75
N ALA A 5 4.44 28.41 -2.57
CA ALA A 5 3.05 28.11 -2.96
C ALA A 5 2.91 26.81 -3.79
N LEU A 6 3.90 26.47 -4.63
CA LEU A 6 3.90 25.19 -5.36
C LEU A 6 4.17 24.01 -4.42
N VAL A 7 4.98 24.18 -3.38
CA VAL A 7 5.28 23.13 -2.39
C VAL A 7 4.08 22.88 -1.45
N ALA A 8 3.34 23.93 -1.09
CA ALA A 8 2.12 23.78 -0.28
C ALA A 8 1.00 23.02 -1.01
N SER A 9 0.92 23.16 -2.34
CA SER A 9 -0.08 22.47 -3.17
C SER A 9 0.18 20.97 -3.29
N THR A 10 1.42 20.50 -3.22
CA THR A 10 1.74 19.08 -3.40
C THR A 10 1.34 18.23 -2.20
N LEU A 11 1.24 18.80 -1.00
CA LEU A 11 0.93 18.05 0.24
C LEU A 11 -0.56 18.10 0.64
N ALA A 12 -1.37 18.93 -0.03
CA ALA A 12 -2.81 18.96 0.18
C ALA A 12 -3.46 17.63 -0.19
N PRO A 13 -4.62 17.27 0.42
CA PRO A 13 -5.40 16.12 -0.02
C PRO A 13 -5.72 16.20 -1.52
N GLN A 14 -5.57 15.08 -2.23
CA GLN A 14 -5.77 15.00 -3.68
C GLN A 14 -6.88 14.01 -4.05
N PRO A 15 -7.55 14.22 -5.20
CA PRO A 15 -8.54 13.27 -5.71
C PRO A 15 -7.89 11.95 -6.18
N LEU A 16 -8.65 10.84 -6.11
CA LEU A 16 -8.15 9.49 -6.41
C LEU A 16 -7.76 9.29 -7.88
N ASP A 17 -8.26 10.11 -8.79
CA ASP A 17 -7.90 10.12 -10.22
C ASP A 17 -6.43 10.51 -10.48
N ARG A 18 -5.73 11.01 -9.45
CA ARG A 18 -4.28 11.24 -9.48
C ARG A 18 -3.45 9.96 -9.38
N LEU A 19 -4.07 8.84 -8.98
CA LEU A 19 -3.41 7.54 -8.97
C LEU A 19 -3.37 6.94 -10.40
N PRO A 20 -2.38 6.08 -10.69
CA PRO A 20 -2.36 5.31 -11.93
C PRO A 20 -3.68 4.58 -12.21
N ALA A 21 -4.18 4.72 -13.44
CA ALA A 21 -5.49 4.20 -13.83
C ALA A 21 -5.62 2.67 -13.72
N ASP A 22 -4.50 1.93 -13.77
CA ASP A 22 -4.50 0.47 -13.58
C ASP A 22 -4.92 0.04 -12.16
N LEU A 23 -4.88 0.97 -11.19
CA LEU A 23 -5.34 0.73 -9.83
C LEU A 23 -6.86 0.85 -9.65
N ASN A 24 -7.59 1.39 -10.64
CA ASN A 24 -9.04 1.61 -10.52
C ASN A 24 -9.82 0.35 -10.10
N PRO A 25 -9.59 -0.84 -10.68
CA PRO A 25 -10.29 -2.05 -10.25
C PRO A 25 -10.01 -2.41 -8.79
N LEU A 26 -8.78 -2.19 -8.31
CA LEU A 26 -8.38 -2.45 -6.93
C LEU A 26 -9.05 -1.47 -5.97
N ILE A 27 -9.05 -0.18 -6.30
CA ILE A 27 -9.70 0.87 -5.49
C ILE A 27 -11.20 0.58 -5.36
N GLN A 28 -11.87 0.22 -6.45
CA GLN A 28 -13.28 -0.15 -6.44
C GLN A 28 -13.54 -1.39 -5.58
N ALA A 29 -12.72 -2.43 -5.71
CA ALA A 29 -12.82 -3.63 -4.88
C ALA A 29 -12.68 -3.31 -3.39
N LEU A 30 -11.67 -2.53 -3.00
CA LEU A 30 -11.48 -2.05 -1.62
C LEU A 30 -12.71 -1.27 -1.13
N GLN A 31 -13.18 -0.29 -1.90
CA GLN A 31 -14.32 0.55 -1.52
C GLN A 31 -15.60 -0.27 -1.35
N SER A 32 -15.86 -1.25 -2.21
CA SER A 32 -17.00 -2.17 -2.09
C SER A 32 -16.99 -3.02 -0.82
N LYS A 33 -15.83 -3.15 -0.16
CA LYS A 33 -15.63 -3.87 1.11
C LYS A 33 -15.50 -2.94 2.33
N GLY A 34 -15.88 -1.67 2.14
CA GLY A 34 -15.89 -0.65 3.19
C GLY A 34 -14.52 -0.08 3.54
N PHE A 35 -13.50 -0.30 2.70
CA PHE A 35 -12.22 0.36 2.86
C PHE A 35 -12.26 1.77 2.27
N SER A 36 -11.58 2.72 2.92
CA SER A 36 -11.36 4.07 2.40
C SER A 36 -9.94 4.17 1.84
N VAL A 37 -9.79 4.79 0.68
CA VAL A 37 -8.48 5.15 0.11
C VAL A 37 -8.39 6.67 0.08
N ARG A 38 -7.31 7.24 0.60
CA ARG A 38 -7.11 8.69 0.70
C ARG A 38 -5.74 9.08 0.20
N ILE A 39 -5.66 10.03 -0.73
CA ILE A 39 -4.39 10.71 -1.05
C ILE A 39 -4.28 11.92 -0.12
N ALA A 40 -3.60 11.74 1.00
CA ALA A 40 -3.38 12.74 2.03
C ALA A 40 -2.19 12.30 2.89
N LEU A 41 -1.59 13.24 3.62
CA LEU A 41 -0.50 12.89 4.55
C LEU A 41 -0.96 11.81 5.54
N PRO A 42 -0.24 10.67 5.64
CA PRO A 42 -0.54 9.67 6.65
C PRO A 42 -0.43 10.27 8.06
N PRO A 43 -1.25 9.80 9.02
CA PRO A 43 -1.19 10.28 10.40
C PRO A 43 0.14 9.94 11.10
N VAL A 44 0.91 8.98 10.58
CA VAL A 44 2.27 8.68 11.00
C VAL A 44 3.26 9.50 10.16
N ARG A 45 4.03 10.36 10.82
CA ARG A 45 5.00 11.25 10.14
C ARG A 45 6.10 10.44 9.45
N GLY A 46 6.45 10.86 8.23
CA GLY A 46 7.54 10.25 7.45
C GLY A 46 7.12 9.04 6.61
N SER A 47 5.89 8.53 6.78
CA SER A 47 5.39 7.42 5.99
C SER A 47 4.90 7.86 4.62
N TYR A 48 5.21 7.07 3.58
CA TYR A 48 4.64 7.24 2.24
C TYR A 48 3.27 6.58 2.11
N GLY A 49 3.04 5.47 2.80
CA GLY A 49 1.77 4.77 2.88
C GLY A 49 1.46 4.39 4.32
N LEU A 50 0.18 4.20 4.64
CA LEU A 50 -0.24 3.61 5.90
C LEU A 50 -1.63 2.97 5.77
N PHE A 51 -1.71 1.69 6.11
CA PHE A 51 -2.96 1.01 6.37
C PHE A 51 -3.33 1.08 7.85
N GLN A 52 -4.51 1.61 8.15
CA GLN A 52 -5.09 1.61 9.50
C GLN A 52 -6.26 0.63 9.57
N ALA A 53 -6.04 -0.50 10.24
CA ALA A 53 -7.04 -1.57 10.33
C ALA A 53 -8.35 -1.14 11.00
N GLN A 54 -8.27 -0.37 12.10
CA GLN A 54 -9.42 0.07 12.88
C GLN A 54 -10.41 0.91 12.07
N SER A 55 -9.90 1.78 11.19
CA SER A 55 -10.69 2.66 10.33
C SER A 55 -10.81 2.15 8.89
N LYS A 56 -10.27 0.95 8.58
CA LYS A 56 -10.15 0.39 7.22
C LYS A 56 -9.64 1.43 6.20
N THR A 57 -8.69 2.26 6.60
CA THR A 57 -8.22 3.38 5.76
C THR A 57 -6.81 3.14 5.25
N LEU A 58 -6.65 3.27 3.93
CA LEU A 58 -5.36 3.33 3.25
C LEU A 58 -5.03 4.81 3.03
N TRP A 59 -3.97 5.27 3.67
CA TRP A 59 -3.41 6.60 3.45
C TRP A 59 -2.27 6.51 2.46
N ILE A 60 -2.32 7.32 1.42
CA ILE A 60 -1.29 7.42 0.40
C ILE A 60 -0.77 8.85 0.43
N SER A 61 0.50 9.03 0.80
CA SER A 61 1.11 10.35 0.81
C SER A 61 1.08 10.95 -0.60
N PRO A 62 0.63 12.21 -0.76
CA PRO A 62 0.67 12.91 -2.05
C PRO A 62 2.06 12.93 -2.70
N LEU A 63 3.13 12.84 -1.88
CA LEU A 63 4.53 12.77 -2.34
C LEU A 63 4.84 11.54 -3.20
N THR A 64 4.06 10.48 -3.07
CA THR A 64 4.27 9.24 -3.86
C THR A 64 4.07 9.45 -5.36
N ILE A 65 3.23 10.42 -5.74
CA ILE A 65 2.95 10.76 -7.15
C ILE A 65 4.19 11.37 -7.83
N PRO A 66 4.75 12.51 -7.38
CA PRO A 66 5.95 13.09 -8.00
C PRO A 66 7.19 12.20 -7.84
N LEU A 67 7.23 11.31 -6.85
CA LEU A 67 8.30 10.32 -6.70
C LEU A 67 8.15 9.09 -7.63
N GLY A 68 7.02 8.94 -8.31
CA GLY A 68 6.76 7.82 -9.21
C GLY A 68 6.57 6.47 -8.49
N ILE A 69 6.21 6.49 -7.20
CA ILE A 69 6.05 5.28 -6.36
C ILE A 69 4.60 5.05 -5.90
N ALA A 70 3.64 5.88 -6.33
CA ALA A 70 2.24 5.80 -5.92
C ALA A 70 1.61 4.41 -6.14
N ARG A 71 1.90 3.77 -7.28
CA ARG A 71 1.39 2.43 -7.58
C ARG A 71 1.84 1.42 -6.52
N GLN A 72 3.14 1.39 -6.25
CA GLN A 72 3.76 0.46 -5.32
C GLN A 72 3.25 0.69 -3.90
N THR A 73 3.13 1.95 -3.48
CA THR A 73 2.55 2.30 -2.17
C THR A 73 1.11 1.81 -2.05
N VAL A 74 0.24 2.05 -3.04
CA VAL A 74 -1.15 1.56 -3.00
C VAL A 74 -1.20 0.03 -2.91
N LEU A 75 -0.38 -0.67 -3.70
CA LEU A 75 -0.34 -2.13 -3.68
C LEU A 75 0.14 -2.69 -2.33
N HIS A 76 1.12 -2.04 -1.71
CA HIS A 76 1.61 -2.39 -0.38
C HIS A 76 0.50 -2.27 0.66
N GLU A 77 -0.15 -1.11 0.75
CA GLU A 77 -1.23 -0.90 1.74
C GLU A 77 -2.44 -1.80 1.45
N ALA A 78 -2.70 -2.13 0.19
CA ALA A 78 -3.76 -3.08 -0.17
C ALA A 78 -3.45 -4.52 0.28
N VAL A 79 -2.18 -4.93 0.33
CA VAL A 79 -1.82 -6.22 0.94
C VAL A 79 -2.19 -6.24 2.43
N HIS A 80 -1.88 -5.17 3.16
CA HIS A 80 -2.29 -5.05 4.56
C HIS A 80 -3.81 -5.04 4.74
N ALA A 81 -4.55 -4.42 3.82
CA ALA A 81 -6.01 -4.49 3.80
C ALA A 81 -6.52 -5.94 3.71
N VAL A 82 -5.95 -6.75 2.79
CA VAL A 82 -6.30 -8.17 2.66
C VAL A 82 -5.87 -8.97 3.90
N GLN A 83 -4.66 -8.73 4.42
CA GLN A 83 -4.15 -9.36 5.64
C GLN A 83 -5.05 -9.08 6.85
N SER A 84 -5.69 -7.91 6.90
CA SER A 84 -6.61 -7.54 7.97
C SER A 84 -7.94 -8.31 7.91
N CYS A 85 -8.32 -8.84 6.75
CA CYS A 85 -9.56 -9.60 6.62
C CYS A 85 -9.41 -11.03 7.17
N PRO A 86 -10.49 -11.67 7.68
CA PRO A 86 -11.80 -11.07 7.95
C PRO A 86 -11.89 -10.38 9.33
N SER A 87 -10.88 -10.55 10.19
CA SER A 87 -10.98 -10.25 11.63
C SER A 87 -10.69 -8.79 12.02
N GLY A 88 -10.21 -7.98 11.09
CA GLY A 88 -9.61 -6.66 11.35
C GLY A 88 -8.19 -6.74 11.93
N ARG A 89 -7.63 -7.94 12.15
CA ARG A 89 -6.24 -8.14 12.61
C ARG A 89 -5.40 -8.63 11.44
N LEU A 90 -4.22 -8.02 11.25
CA LEU A 90 -3.31 -8.44 10.20
C LEU A 90 -2.81 -9.87 10.47
N THR A 91 -2.97 -10.72 9.47
CA THR A 91 -2.49 -12.10 9.48
C THR A 91 -1.84 -12.40 8.12
N PRO A 92 -0.72 -13.15 8.08
CA PRO A 92 -0.08 -13.51 6.81
C PRO A 92 -1.04 -14.21 5.85
N LEU A 93 -0.88 -13.94 4.55
CA LEU A 93 -1.66 -14.55 3.48
C LEU A 93 -1.05 -15.88 3.00
N GLY A 94 0.18 -16.18 3.41
CA GLY A 94 0.96 -17.29 2.90
C GLY A 94 1.45 -17.05 1.47
N TRP A 95 1.53 -15.78 1.05
CA TRP A 95 1.97 -15.45 -0.29
C TRP A 95 3.49 -15.51 -0.40
N SER A 96 3.96 -16.14 -1.46
CA SER A 96 5.36 -16.15 -1.85
C SER A 96 5.49 -15.80 -3.32
N ALA A 97 6.65 -15.30 -3.69
CA ALA A 97 7.01 -15.04 -5.07
C ALA A 97 8.50 -15.32 -5.25
N GLN A 98 8.87 -15.84 -6.42
CA GLN A 98 10.27 -15.93 -6.79
C GLN A 98 10.77 -14.53 -7.15
N LEU A 99 11.66 -13.99 -6.34
CA LEU A 99 12.27 -12.69 -6.58
C LEU A 99 13.67 -12.86 -7.18
N ASN A 100 14.11 -11.83 -7.90
CA ASN A 100 15.53 -11.70 -8.21
C ASN A 100 16.32 -11.59 -6.87
N PRO A 101 17.45 -12.30 -6.70
CA PRO A 101 18.22 -12.27 -5.45
C PRO A 101 18.62 -10.86 -4.96
N VAL A 102 18.85 -9.92 -5.88
CA VAL A 102 19.14 -8.52 -5.54
C VAL A 102 17.91 -7.87 -4.88
N VAL A 103 16.73 -8.05 -5.46
CA VAL A 103 15.47 -7.52 -4.91
C VAL A 103 15.17 -8.16 -3.55
N GLU A 104 15.38 -9.46 -3.41
CA GLU A 104 15.20 -10.16 -2.14
C GLU A 104 16.14 -9.63 -1.05
N ARG A 105 17.40 -9.35 -1.40
CA ARG A 105 18.37 -8.77 -0.46
C ARG A 105 17.97 -7.36 -0.02
N GLU A 106 17.50 -6.52 -0.93
CA GLU A 106 17.03 -5.17 -0.59
C GLU A 106 15.81 -5.21 0.34
N ILE A 107 14.82 -6.04 0.02
CA ILE A 107 13.66 -6.25 0.91
C ILE A 107 14.13 -6.71 2.28
N SER A 108 15.03 -7.69 2.34
CA SER A 108 15.54 -8.21 3.61
C SER A 108 16.26 -7.13 4.44
N ALA A 109 17.05 -6.27 3.78
CA ALA A 109 17.75 -5.16 4.44
C ALA A 109 16.76 -4.13 5.01
N ILE A 110 15.71 -3.78 4.27
CA ILE A 110 14.64 -2.87 4.74
C ILE A 110 13.94 -3.47 5.95
N LEU A 111 13.51 -4.74 5.87
CA LEU A 111 12.83 -5.44 6.95
C LEU A 111 13.65 -5.52 8.23
N LEU A 112 14.97 -5.68 8.12
CA LEU A 112 15.88 -5.70 9.28
C LEU A 112 16.04 -4.34 9.94
N ARG A 113 16.05 -3.25 9.17
CA ARG A 113 16.32 -1.90 9.66
C ARG A 113 15.08 -1.19 10.21
N SER A 114 13.92 -1.45 9.60
CA SER A 114 12.74 -0.59 9.77
C SER A 114 11.57 -1.27 10.48
N TYR A 115 11.62 -2.59 10.72
CA TYR A 115 10.47 -3.34 11.22
C TYR A 115 10.82 -4.30 12.36
N HIS A 116 9.92 -4.37 13.34
CA HIS A 116 9.99 -5.33 14.45
C HIS A 116 9.82 -6.76 13.92
N HIS A 117 10.46 -7.72 14.61
CA HIS A 117 10.49 -9.13 14.17
C HIS A 117 9.10 -9.73 13.92
N GLY A 118 8.09 -9.36 14.72
CA GLY A 118 6.72 -9.87 14.60
C GLY A 118 6.01 -9.47 13.30
N ASP A 119 6.38 -8.33 12.70
CA ASP A 119 5.69 -7.78 11.54
C ASP A 119 6.37 -8.14 10.22
N ARG A 120 7.61 -8.65 10.26
CA ARG A 120 8.43 -8.87 9.05
C ARG A 120 7.79 -9.79 8.01
N VAL A 121 7.02 -10.80 8.43
CA VAL A 121 6.34 -11.69 7.48
C VAL A 121 5.25 -10.94 6.73
N LEU A 122 4.46 -10.12 7.43
CA LEU A 122 3.39 -9.31 6.84
C LEU A 122 3.96 -8.32 5.82
N GLU A 123 5.01 -7.61 6.22
CA GLU A 123 5.71 -6.63 5.39
C GLU A 123 6.39 -7.29 4.19
N ARG A 124 7.00 -8.47 4.37
CA ARG A 124 7.61 -9.22 3.27
C ARG A 124 6.59 -9.53 2.18
N GLU A 125 5.37 -9.96 2.53
CA GLU A 125 4.30 -10.20 1.56
C GLU A 125 3.93 -8.93 0.79
N ALA A 126 3.86 -7.80 1.47
CA ALA A 126 3.57 -6.51 0.86
C ALA A 126 4.68 -6.06 -0.10
N PHE A 127 5.95 -6.13 0.33
CA PHE A 127 7.12 -5.84 -0.51
C PHE A 127 7.27 -6.78 -1.71
N MET A 128 6.94 -8.07 -1.55
CA MET A 128 6.98 -9.03 -2.65
C MET A 128 5.97 -8.68 -3.74
N LEU A 129 4.78 -8.23 -3.35
CA LEU A 129 3.69 -8.01 -4.29
C LEU A 129 3.72 -6.63 -4.95
N GLN A 130 4.17 -5.59 -4.24
CA GLN A 130 4.11 -4.21 -4.74
C GLN A 130 4.84 -3.97 -6.08
N GLY A 131 5.82 -4.84 -6.41
CA GLY A 131 6.58 -4.79 -7.67
C GLY A 131 6.02 -5.66 -8.80
N GLN A 132 4.98 -6.46 -8.56
CA GLN A 132 4.48 -7.42 -9.55
C GLN A 132 3.54 -6.77 -10.56
N ARG A 133 3.61 -7.24 -11.82
CA ARG A 133 2.77 -6.75 -12.91
C ARG A 133 1.30 -7.16 -12.72
N ASP A 134 1.08 -8.38 -12.25
CA ASP A 134 -0.23 -8.99 -11.98
C ASP A 134 -0.74 -8.77 -10.54
N ALA A 135 -0.12 -7.86 -9.79
CA ALA A 135 -0.51 -7.56 -8.41
C ALA A 135 -1.99 -7.12 -8.27
N VAL A 136 -2.46 -6.27 -9.19
CA VAL A 136 -3.84 -5.74 -9.18
C VAL A 136 -4.89 -6.86 -9.27
N PRO A 137 -4.92 -7.71 -10.32
CA PRO A 137 -5.92 -8.78 -10.39
C PRO A 137 -5.80 -9.78 -9.23
N LYS A 138 -4.59 -10.05 -8.74
CA LYS A 138 -4.38 -10.93 -7.56
C LYS A 138 -5.00 -10.35 -6.29
N LEU A 139 -4.79 -9.05 -6.03
CA LEU A 139 -5.39 -8.37 -4.88
C LEU A 139 -6.91 -8.26 -4.99
N VAL A 140 -7.45 -7.91 -6.15
CA VAL A 140 -8.91 -7.84 -6.38
C VAL A 140 -9.56 -9.17 -6.03
N LYS A 141 -9.02 -10.28 -6.54
CA LYS A 141 -9.51 -11.63 -6.22
C LYS A 141 -9.43 -11.91 -4.72
N ALA A 142 -8.32 -11.58 -4.07
CA ALA A 142 -8.12 -11.83 -2.64
C ALA A 142 -9.10 -11.02 -1.76
N ILE A 143 -9.33 -9.76 -2.10
CA ILE A 143 -10.32 -8.90 -1.43
C ILE A 143 -11.72 -9.52 -1.55
N GLN A 144 -12.11 -9.93 -2.75
CA GLN A 144 -13.42 -10.54 -3.00
C GLN A 144 -13.62 -11.84 -2.21
N GLN A 145 -12.56 -12.65 -2.08
CA GLN A 145 -12.62 -13.96 -1.42
C GLN A 145 -12.54 -13.89 0.11
N ARG A 146 -11.78 -12.92 0.66
CA ARG A 146 -11.41 -12.89 2.08
C ARG A 146 -12.13 -11.82 2.87
N CYS A 147 -12.49 -10.71 2.24
CA CYS A 147 -13.09 -9.57 2.93
C CYS A 147 -14.62 -9.63 2.82
N SER A 148 -15.28 -9.70 3.98
CA SER A 148 -16.74 -9.65 4.14
C SER A 148 -17.24 -8.23 3.97
#